data_AF-A0A2S7WR66-F1
#
_entry.id   AF-A0A2S7WR66-F1
#
_cell.length_a   1.000
_cell.length_b   1.000
_cell.length_c   1.000
_cell.angle_alpha   90.00
_cell.angle_beta   90.00
_cell.angle_gamma   90.00
#
_symmetry.space_group_name_H-M   'P 1'
#
loop_
_entity.id
_entity.type
_entity.pdbx_description
1 polymer ?
#
loop_
_entity_poly.entity_id
_entity_poly.type
_entity_poly.pdbx_seq_one_letter_code
_entity_poly.pdbx_strand_id
1 'polypeptide(L)'
;MKLKNIFMYCCFGMLIVGCSKEKSLKEYMADSWQTIYLKLEMPTYENTDSLNVYEDKFDNNPELIAQSKYNKDGTFNAWFVNRKGEKISDSDGTWSVKNDSLFVEFFYNNRNMKVGYHITKTQEGFLGESKFDWDNDGKFDDFLTMKTKRIKID
;
A
#
# COMPACT_ATOMS: atom_id res chain seq x y z
N MET A 1 -54.54 29.15 37.97
CA MET A 1 -54.04 28.09 37.05
C MET A 1 -52.61 28.41 36.67
N LYS A 2 -51.70 27.46 36.88
CA LYS A 2 -50.25 27.64 36.89
C LYS A 2 -49.70 27.60 35.45
N LEU A 3 -49.25 28.74 34.91
CA LEU A 3 -48.28 28.75 33.81
C LEU A 3 -46.92 28.38 34.39
N LYS A 4 -46.64 27.08 34.46
CA LYS A 4 -45.32 26.58 34.81
C LYS A 4 -45.05 25.40 33.88
N ASN A 5 -43.92 25.45 33.19
CA ASN A 5 -43.29 24.38 32.42
C ASN A 5 -43.54 24.41 30.91
N ILE A 6 -42.99 25.42 30.24
CA ILE A 6 -42.53 25.28 28.84
C ILE A 6 -41.07 25.77 28.79
N PHE A 7 -40.17 25.09 29.50
CA PHE A 7 -38.73 25.38 29.46
C PHE A 7 -37.89 24.11 29.49
N MET A 8 -38.34 23.05 28.81
CA MET A 8 -37.58 21.80 28.80
C MET A 8 -37.81 20.95 27.53
N TYR A 9 -37.73 21.56 26.35
CA TYR A 9 -37.71 20.82 25.08
C TYR A 9 -36.76 21.45 24.03
N CYS A 10 -35.57 21.91 24.44
CA CYS A 10 -34.55 22.40 23.50
C CYS A 10 -33.16 21.77 23.65
N CYS A 11 -32.97 20.72 24.46
CA CYS A 11 -31.63 20.18 24.75
C CYS A 11 -31.38 18.74 24.28
N PHE A 12 -32.15 18.20 23.33
CA PHE A 12 -31.95 16.83 22.82
C PHE A 12 -31.72 16.77 21.30
N GLY A 13 -31.14 17.82 20.70
CA GLY A 13 -31.01 17.94 19.25
C GLY A 13 -29.58 18.12 18.70
N MET A 14 -28.52 17.92 19.49
CA MET A 14 -27.14 18.09 19.01
C MET A 14 -26.23 16.95 19.46
N LEU A 15 -26.61 15.71 19.16
CA LEU A 15 -25.62 14.67 18.92
C LEU A 15 -25.26 14.74 17.44
N ILE A 16 -24.51 15.79 17.05
CA ILE A 16 -23.77 15.76 15.79
C ILE A 16 -22.65 14.76 16.02
N VAL A 17 -22.96 13.49 15.82
CA VAL A 17 -21.96 12.43 15.65
C VAL A 17 -21.12 12.88 14.46
N GLY A 18 -19.95 13.46 14.76
CA GLY A 18 -18.92 13.77 13.78
C GLY A 18 -18.42 12.47 13.19
N CYS A 19 -19.17 11.91 12.24
CA CYS A 19 -18.71 10.83 11.40
C CYS A 19 -17.65 11.44 10.48
N SER A 20 -16.39 11.52 10.95
CA SER A 20 -15.28 11.76 10.05
C SER A 20 -15.35 10.63 9.01
N LYS A 21 -15.76 10.94 7.78
CA LYS A 21 -15.75 9.95 6.71
C LYS A 21 -14.34 9.39 6.64
N GLU A 22 -14.20 8.12 6.99
CA GLU A 22 -12.94 7.44 6.82
C GLU A 22 -12.57 7.54 5.34
N LYS A 23 -11.34 7.97 5.05
CA LYS A 23 -10.86 8.05 3.66
C LYS A 23 -11.05 6.68 3.01
N SER A 24 -11.61 6.68 1.81
CA SER A 24 -11.64 5.47 0.98
C SER A 24 -10.22 4.95 0.77
N LEU A 25 -10.05 3.65 0.52
CA LEU A 25 -8.72 3.11 0.22
C LEU A 25 -8.08 3.82 -0.99
N LYS A 26 -8.87 4.19 -2.01
CA LYS A 26 -8.37 4.96 -3.15
C LYS A 26 -7.80 6.32 -2.73
N GLU A 27 -8.50 7.08 -1.89
CA GLU A 27 -7.99 8.35 -1.37
C GLU A 27 -6.81 8.17 -0.43
N TYR A 28 -6.76 7.05 0.30
CA TYR A 28 -5.66 6.70 1.17
C TYR A 28 -4.38 6.44 0.38
N MET A 29 -4.47 5.62 -0.66
CA MET A 29 -3.35 5.16 -1.49
C MET A 29 -2.73 6.26 -2.34
N ALA A 30 -3.51 7.27 -2.74
CA ALA A 30 -3.09 8.34 -3.65
C ALA A 30 -2.06 9.31 -3.03
N ASP A 31 -0.86 8.81 -2.79
CA ASP A 31 0.26 9.44 -2.10
C ASP A 31 1.60 8.82 -2.55
N SER A 32 2.70 9.28 -1.94
CA SER A 32 4.04 8.72 -2.10
C SER A 32 4.40 7.83 -0.90
N TRP A 33 5.01 6.69 -1.17
CA TRP A 33 5.30 5.65 -0.19
C TRP A 33 6.72 5.13 -0.32
N GLN A 34 7.33 4.82 0.82
CA GLN A 34 8.61 4.14 0.90
C GLN A 34 8.40 2.76 1.51
N THR A 35 8.97 1.74 0.88
CA THR A 35 9.03 0.39 1.45
C THR A 35 10.03 0.36 2.60
N ILE A 36 9.61 -0.21 3.72
CA ILE A 36 10.41 -0.36 4.95
C ILE A 36 10.55 -1.82 5.39
N TYR A 37 9.89 -2.73 4.70
CA TYR A 37 9.98 -4.17 4.92
C TYR A 37 9.50 -4.88 3.67
N LEU A 38 10.19 -5.94 3.28
CA LEU A 38 9.77 -6.85 2.23
C LEU A 38 10.10 -8.29 2.66
N LYS A 39 9.15 -9.18 2.49
CA LYS A 39 9.35 -10.63 2.59
C LYS A 39 8.69 -11.29 1.39
N LEU A 40 9.41 -12.18 0.73
CA LEU A 40 8.94 -13.00 -0.37
C LEU A 40 9.22 -14.47 -0.02
N GLU A 41 8.16 -15.25 0.07
CA GLU A 41 8.20 -16.68 0.34
C GLU A 41 7.79 -17.43 -0.91
N MET A 42 8.67 -18.29 -1.42
CA MET A 42 8.53 -19.00 -2.69
C MET A 42 8.58 -20.50 -2.41
N PRO A 43 7.43 -21.17 -2.20
CA PRO A 43 7.39 -22.57 -1.79
C PRO A 43 7.91 -23.53 -2.85
N THR A 44 7.79 -23.18 -4.13
CA THR A 44 8.26 -24.01 -5.24
C THR A 44 9.25 -23.31 -6.16
N TYR A 45 10.23 -22.61 -5.56
CA TYR A 45 11.18 -21.73 -6.26
C TYR A 45 11.80 -22.36 -7.51
N GLU A 46 11.68 -21.68 -8.66
CA GLU A 46 12.21 -22.12 -9.96
C GLU A 46 11.81 -23.57 -10.31
N ASN A 47 10.55 -23.93 -10.07
CA ASN A 47 10.02 -25.28 -10.28
C ASN A 47 10.66 -26.39 -9.42
N THR A 48 11.33 -26.05 -8.32
CA THR A 48 11.90 -27.02 -7.37
C THR A 48 11.00 -27.21 -6.15
N ASP A 49 11.07 -28.35 -5.48
CA ASP A 49 10.41 -28.57 -4.18
C ASP A 49 11.30 -28.02 -3.04
N SER A 50 11.53 -26.71 -3.08
CA SER A 50 12.39 -26.01 -2.12
C SER A 50 11.80 -24.66 -1.78
N LEU A 51 11.57 -24.44 -0.48
CA LEU A 51 11.23 -23.14 0.05
C LEU A 51 12.42 -22.19 -0.07
N ASN A 52 12.23 -21.10 -0.80
CA ASN A 52 13.15 -19.97 -0.82
C ASN A 52 12.48 -18.76 -0.15
N VAL A 53 13.20 -18.08 0.74
CA VAL A 53 12.71 -16.90 1.45
C VAL A 53 13.70 -15.78 1.26
N TYR A 54 13.23 -14.71 0.62
CA TYR A 54 13.92 -13.43 0.59
C TYR A 54 13.26 -12.49 1.62
N GLU A 55 14.04 -11.93 2.53
CA GLU A 55 13.55 -10.97 3.51
C GLU A 55 14.52 -9.80 3.63
N ASP A 56 14.00 -8.58 3.49
CA ASP A 56 14.73 -7.34 3.69
C ASP A 56 13.95 -6.42 4.62
N LYS A 57 14.60 -6.04 5.72
CA LYS A 57 14.05 -5.09 6.71
C LYS A 57 14.44 -3.65 6.43
N PHE A 58 15.29 -3.43 5.43
CA PHE A 58 15.86 -2.12 5.08
C PHE A 58 16.55 -1.42 6.27
N ASP A 59 16.98 -2.22 7.25
CA ASP A 59 17.78 -1.77 8.38
C ASP A 59 19.23 -1.50 7.92
N ASN A 60 19.96 -0.66 8.64
CA ASN A 60 21.41 -0.45 8.44
C ASN A 60 21.83 0.17 7.09
N ASN A 61 21.15 1.23 6.66
CA ASN A 61 21.54 2.02 5.47
C ASN A 61 21.60 1.18 4.18
N PRO A 62 20.44 0.68 3.70
CA PRO A 62 20.36 -0.17 2.52
C PRO A 62 20.93 0.53 1.30
N GLU A 63 21.43 -0.24 0.34
CA GLU A 63 21.99 0.32 -0.91
C GLU A 63 20.93 1.04 -1.74
N LEU A 64 19.73 0.46 -1.78
CA LEU A 64 18.59 0.93 -2.52
C LEU A 64 17.34 0.91 -1.63
N ILE A 65 16.55 1.97 -1.72
CA ILE A 65 15.26 2.09 -1.03
C ILE A 65 14.18 2.15 -2.09
N ALA A 66 13.26 1.19 -2.09
CA ALA A 66 12.13 1.20 -3.00
C ALA A 66 11.10 2.26 -2.59
N GLN A 67 10.66 3.05 -3.55
CA GLN A 67 9.62 4.07 -3.39
C GLN A 67 8.59 3.95 -4.51
N SER A 68 7.37 4.40 -4.22
CA SER A 68 6.28 4.43 -5.18
C SER A 68 5.40 5.65 -4.99
N LYS A 69 4.70 6.05 -6.04
CA LYS A 69 3.69 7.10 -6.04
C LYS A 69 2.46 6.64 -6.78
N TYR A 70 1.30 6.84 -6.16
CA TYR A 70 0.00 6.58 -6.75
C TYR A 70 -0.69 7.92 -6.99
N ASN A 71 -0.81 8.34 -8.24
CA ASN A 71 -1.42 9.62 -8.58
C ASN A 71 -2.95 9.48 -8.64
N LYS A 72 -3.67 10.56 -8.34
CA LYS A 72 -5.15 10.57 -8.29
C LYS A 72 -5.82 10.25 -9.62
N ASP A 73 -5.11 10.44 -10.73
CA ASP A 73 -5.56 10.16 -12.10
C ASP A 73 -5.48 8.67 -12.47
N GLY A 74 -4.94 7.81 -11.59
CA GLY A 74 -4.77 6.38 -11.84
C GLY A 74 -3.40 6.01 -12.41
N THR A 75 -2.48 6.95 -12.57
CA THR A 75 -1.08 6.65 -12.93
C THR A 75 -0.26 6.27 -11.70
N PHE A 76 0.71 5.39 -11.90
CA PHE A 76 1.62 4.86 -10.88
C PHE A 76 3.07 5.05 -11.34
N ASN A 77 3.95 5.38 -10.39
CA ASN A 77 5.39 5.41 -10.63
C ASN A 77 6.10 4.67 -9.50
N ALA A 78 7.12 3.88 -9.81
CA ALA A 78 8.03 3.28 -8.84
C ALA A 78 9.48 3.55 -9.22
N TRP A 79 10.33 3.65 -8.20
CA TRP A 79 11.75 3.90 -8.37
C TRP A 79 12.54 3.42 -7.14
N PHE A 80 13.85 3.35 -7.30
CA PHE A 80 14.76 3.20 -6.16
C PHE A 80 15.45 4.53 -5.86
N VAL A 81 15.74 4.75 -4.58
CA VAL A 81 16.62 5.83 -4.12
C VAL A 81 17.90 5.20 -3.60
N ASN A 82 19.04 5.63 -4.14
CA ASN A 82 20.34 5.16 -3.67
C ASN A 82 20.83 5.94 -2.44
N ARG A 83 21.99 5.56 -1.90
CA ARG A 83 22.62 6.23 -0.75
C ARG A 83 22.94 7.73 -0.96
N LYS A 84 22.98 8.22 -2.20
CA LYS A 84 23.19 9.64 -2.54
C LYS A 84 21.88 10.43 -2.63
N GLY A 85 20.73 9.76 -2.45
CA GLY A 85 19.41 10.37 -2.67
C GLY A 85 19.01 10.45 -4.15
N GLU A 86 19.75 9.81 -5.05
CA GLU A 86 19.44 9.82 -6.47
C GLU A 86 18.35 8.80 -6.78
N LYS A 87 17.37 9.23 -7.57
CA LYS A 87 16.31 8.39 -8.10
C LYS A 87 16.85 7.59 -9.29
N ILE A 88 16.65 6.28 -9.28
CA ILE A 88 17.10 5.36 -10.33
C ILE A 88 16.01 4.34 -10.67
N SER A 89 16.10 3.77 -11.88
CA SER A 89 15.27 2.66 -12.35
C SER A 89 13.76 2.95 -12.26
N ASP A 90 13.35 4.08 -12.83
CA ASP A 90 11.95 4.45 -12.99
C ASP A 90 11.13 3.37 -13.73
N SER A 91 9.96 3.08 -13.17
CA SER A 91 8.94 2.23 -13.78
C SER A 91 7.59 2.92 -13.67
N ASP A 92 6.96 3.14 -14.82
CA ASP A 92 5.64 3.75 -14.92
C ASP A 92 4.56 2.67 -15.11
N GLY A 93 3.35 2.99 -14.65
CA GLY A 93 2.24 2.07 -14.70
C GLY A 93 0.90 2.72 -14.41
N THR A 94 -0.09 1.87 -14.18
CA THR A 94 -1.44 2.28 -13.77
C THR A 94 -1.85 1.55 -12.50
N TRP A 95 -2.80 2.12 -11.78
CA TRP A 95 -3.34 1.49 -10.58
C TRP A 95 -4.83 1.72 -10.43
N SER A 96 -5.46 0.83 -9.68
CA SER A 96 -6.85 0.96 -9.26
C SER A 96 -7.06 0.30 -7.89
N VAL A 97 -8.20 0.57 -7.28
CA VAL A 97 -8.61 -0.05 -6.02
C VAL A 97 -10.01 -0.62 -6.19
N LYS A 98 -10.20 -1.84 -5.67
CA LYS A 98 -11.51 -2.47 -5.53
C LYS A 98 -11.60 -3.05 -4.12
N ASN A 99 -12.57 -2.57 -3.34
CA ASN A 99 -12.72 -2.89 -1.92
C ASN A 99 -11.44 -2.56 -1.12
N ASP A 100 -10.82 -3.56 -0.53
CA ASP A 100 -9.60 -3.52 0.26
C ASP A 100 -8.33 -3.86 -0.56
N SER A 101 -8.48 -4.04 -1.87
CA SER A 101 -7.40 -4.51 -2.73
C SER A 101 -6.91 -3.43 -3.68
N LEU A 102 -5.60 -3.27 -3.74
CA LEU A 102 -4.87 -2.44 -4.72
C LEU A 102 -4.46 -3.30 -5.91
N PHE A 103 -4.67 -2.82 -7.12
CA PHE A 103 -4.22 -3.45 -8.35
C PHE A 103 -3.24 -2.52 -9.04
N VAL A 104 -2.07 -3.04 -9.43
CA VAL A 104 -1.02 -2.26 -10.09
C VAL A 104 -0.59 -2.99 -11.36
N GLU A 105 -0.50 -2.24 -12.45
CA GLU A 105 0.04 -2.72 -13.72
C GLU A 105 1.25 -1.89 -14.12
N PHE A 106 2.42 -2.51 -14.30
CA PHE A 106 3.67 -1.82 -14.61
C PHE A 106 4.65 -2.75 -15.34
N PHE A 107 5.64 -2.17 -16.02
CA PHE A 107 6.69 -2.95 -16.68
C PHE A 107 7.95 -2.99 -15.81
N TYR A 108 8.38 -4.19 -15.44
CA TYR A 108 9.57 -4.40 -14.62
C TYR A 108 10.27 -5.69 -14.98
N ASN A 109 11.61 -5.68 -15.01
CA ASN A 109 12.44 -6.84 -15.32
C ASN A 109 11.99 -7.59 -16.61
N ASN A 110 11.76 -6.84 -17.68
CA ASN A 110 11.26 -7.33 -18.97
C ASN A 110 9.89 -8.06 -18.92
N ARG A 111 9.09 -7.83 -17.88
CA ARG A 111 7.77 -8.45 -17.68
C ARG A 111 6.71 -7.39 -17.44
N ASN A 112 5.53 -7.61 -18.03
CA ASN A 112 4.32 -6.88 -17.68
C ASN A 112 3.76 -7.45 -16.37
N MET A 113 3.93 -6.70 -15.29
CA MET A 113 3.41 -7.05 -13.97
C MET A 113 1.95 -6.60 -13.89
N LYS A 114 1.06 -7.49 -13.46
CA LYS A 114 -0.34 -7.19 -13.14
C LYS A 114 -0.68 -7.81 -11.79
N VAL A 115 -0.47 -7.05 -10.73
CA VAL A 115 -0.41 -7.60 -9.37
C VAL A 115 -1.53 -6.99 -8.52
N GLY A 116 -2.19 -7.85 -7.75
CA GLY A 116 -3.12 -7.46 -6.70
C GLY A 116 -2.48 -7.55 -5.32
N TYR A 117 -2.76 -6.58 -4.46
CA TYR A 117 -2.36 -6.57 -3.06
C TYR A 117 -3.59 -6.39 -2.19
N HIS A 118 -3.77 -7.24 -1.19
CA HIS A 118 -4.63 -6.92 -0.07
C HIS A 118 -3.96 -5.84 0.78
N ILE A 119 -4.68 -4.76 1.08
CA ILE A 119 -4.13 -3.61 1.79
C ILE A 119 -4.75 -3.46 3.17
N THR A 120 -3.90 -3.54 4.19
CA THR A 120 -4.23 -3.13 5.55
C THR A 120 -3.57 -1.79 5.87
N LYS A 121 -4.37 -0.75 6.11
CA LYS A 121 -3.86 0.57 6.52
C LYS A 121 -3.18 0.47 7.88
N THR A 122 -2.06 1.17 8.05
CA THR A 122 -1.36 1.34 9.32
C THR A 122 -1.23 2.82 9.66
N GLN A 123 -0.72 3.14 10.85
CA GLN A 123 -0.52 4.51 11.27
C GLN A 123 0.53 5.25 10.42
N GLU A 124 1.57 4.54 9.97
CA GLU A 124 2.68 5.12 9.21
C GLU A 124 2.52 4.95 7.70
N GLY A 125 1.84 3.89 7.27
CA GLY A 125 1.61 3.57 5.87
C GLY A 125 0.68 2.39 5.69
N PHE A 126 1.10 1.33 5.00
CA PHE A 126 0.26 0.16 4.84
C PHE A 126 1.06 -1.13 4.85
N LEU A 127 0.37 -2.22 5.18
CA LEU A 127 0.78 -3.58 4.90
C LEU A 127 0.13 -4.00 3.58
N GLY A 128 0.94 -4.49 2.65
CA GLY A 128 0.50 -5.04 1.38
C GLY A 128 0.85 -6.51 1.30
N GLU A 129 -0.13 -7.35 1.01
CA GLU A 129 0.04 -8.80 0.89
C GLU A 129 -0.40 -9.26 -0.50
N SER A 130 0.43 -10.01 -1.19
CA SER A 130 0.15 -10.49 -2.55
C SER A 130 0.49 -11.95 -2.70
N LYS A 131 -0.37 -12.66 -3.44
CA LYS A 131 -0.08 -13.98 -3.99
C LYS A 131 0.11 -13.84 -5.48
N PHE A 132 1.32 -14.14 -5.99
CA PHE A 132 1.66 -13.96 -7.39
C PHE A 132 2.72 -15.00 -7.81
N ASP A 133 3.06 -15.00 -9.09
CA ASP A 133 4.18 -15.76 -9.66
C ASP A 133 5.39 -14.82 -9.68
N TRP A 134 6.08 -14.67 -8.55
CA TRP A 134 7.15 -13.68 -8.36
C TRP A 134 8.49 -14.17 -8.91
N ASP A 135 8.76 -15.47 -8.82
CA ASP A 135 9.93 -16.11 -9.42
C ASP A 135 9.78 -16.41 -10.93
N ASN A 136 8.58 -16.23 -11.47
CA ASN A 136 8.26 -16.42 -12.89
C ASN A 136 8.47 -17.88 -13.35
N ASP A 137 8.21 -18.84 -12.47
CA ASP A 137 8.25 -20.28 -12.75
C ASP A 137 6.94 -20.80 -13.39
N GLY A 138 5.89 -19.96 -13.40
CA GLY A 138 4.58 -20.25 -13.95
C GLY A 138 3.51 -20.63 -12.91
N LYS A 139 3.85 -20.67 -11.62
CA LYS A 139 2.93 -20.96 -10.53
C LYS A 139 2.65 -19.72 -9.70
N PHE A 140 1.38 -19.56 -9.33
CA PHE A 140 0.91 -18.46 -8.48
C PHE A 140 0.87 -18.91 -7.02
N ASP A 141 2.01 -19.30 -6.48
CA ASP A 141 2.17 -19.80 -5.11
C ASP A 141 3.14 -18.97 -4.25
N ASP A 142 3.76 -17.93 -4.80
CA ASP A 142 4.62 -17.05 -4.03
C ASP A 142 3.83 -16.03 -3.22
N PHE A 143 4.30 -15.77 -2.00
CA PHE A 143 3.68 -14.83 -1.07
C PHE A 143 4.61 -13.66 -0.79
N LEU A 144 4.17 -12.47 -1.17
CA LEU A 144 4.85 -11.22 -0.87
C LEU A 144 4.13 -10.51 0.27
N THR A 145 4.88 -10.12 1.29
CA THR A 145 4.47 -9.17 2.33
C THR A 145 5.35 -7.93 2.28
N MET A 146 4.75 -6.75 2.14
CA MET A 146 5.45 -5.47 2.20
C MET A 146 4.88 -4.57 3.28
N LYS A 147 5.73 -3.79 3.94
CA LYS A 147 5.30 -2.68 4.78
C LYS A 147 5.84 -1.38 4.22
N THR A 148 5.03 -0.34 4.30
CA THR A 148 5.38 0.99 3.81
C THR A 148 5.21 2.04 4.89
N LYS A 149 5.90 3.16 4.67
CA LYS A 149 5.62 4.44 5.33
C LYS A 149 5.33 5.51 4.27
N ARG A 150 4.49 6.47 4.62
CA ARG A 150 4.21 7.63 3.78
C ARG A 150 5.44 8.53 3.68
N ILE A 151 5.77 8.96 2.47
CA ILE A 151 6.79 9.98 2.24
C ILE A 151 6.13 11.34 2.46
N LYS A 152 6.56 12.06 3.49
CA LYS A 152 6.13 13.44 3.70
C LYS A 152 6.99 14.33 2.80
N ILE A 153 6.34 15.09 1.94
CA ILE A 153 6.99 16.19 1.23
C ILE A 153 6.80 17.40 2.13
N ASP A 154 7.90 17.92 2.66
CA ASP A 154 7.93 19.18 3.41
C ASP A 154 7.76 20.39 2.48
#